data_AF-A0A8S3JU88-F1
#
_entry.id   AF-A0A8S3JU88-F1
#
_cell.length_a   1.000
_cell.length_b   1.000
_cell.length_c   1.000
_cell.angle_alpha   90.00
_cell.angle_beta   90.00
_cell.angle_gamma   90.00
#
_symmetry.space_group_name_H-M   'P 1'
#
loop_
_entity.id
_entity.type
_entity.pdbx_description
1 polymer ?
#
loop_
_entity_poly.entity_id
_entity_poly.type
_entity_poly.pdbx_seq_one_letter_code
_entity_poly.pdbx_strand_id
1 'polypeptide(L)'
;IIGLWNFGTCQVLTAKAILGIGLIYYYYRILFIFLPISPKLGPMMIRLRCMIMDDFFTFLQLFVIFMISSGVAITAVLYPHYPLGLDLFTKAFVFRGLMALFSSEMSDLKNQH
;
A
#
# COMPACT_ATOMS: atom_id res chain seq x y z
N ILE A 1 7.50 -31.85 -20.20
CA ILE A 1 6.86 -32.36 -18.96
C ILE A 1 6.94 -31.34 -17.81
N ILE A 2 8.03 -30.56 -17.65
CA ILE A 2 8.14 -29.51 -16.61
C ILE A 2 7.27 -28.26 -16.89
N GLY A 3 7.00 -27.92 -18.15
CA GLY A 3 6.15 -26.77 -18.51
C GLY A 3 4.65 -26.95 -18.29
N LEU A 4 4.15 -28.18 -18.15
CA LEU A 4 2.71 -28.47 -18.03
C LEU A 4 2.19 -28.20 -16.60
N TRP A 5 3.06 -28.29 -15.59
CA TRP A 5 2.72 -28.04 -14.18
C TRP A 5 2.56 -26.54 -13.85
N ASN A 6 3.19 -25.65 -14.63
CA ASN A 6 3.21 -24.21 -14.34
C ASN A 6 1.91 -23.50 -14.78
N PHE A 7 1.21 -24.03 -15.78
CA PHE A 7 -0.08 -23.48 -16.21
C PHE A 7 -1.20 -23.74 -15.19
N GLY A 8 -1.19 -24.90 -14.53
CA GLY A 8 -2.14 -25.21 -13.47
C GLY A 8 -1.97 -24.34 -12.22
N THR A 9 -0.72 -24.06 -11.82
CA THR A 9 -0.42 -23.20 -10.66
C THR A 9 -0.76 -21.74 -10.92
N CYS A 10 -0.56 -21.22 -12.14
CA CYS A 10 -0.98 -19.86 -12.52
C CYS A 10 -2.51 -19.68 -12.47
N GLN A 11 -3.29 -20.69 -12.88
CA GLN A 11 -4.75 -20.66 -12.74
C GLN A 11 -5.18 -20.65 -11.27
N VAL A 12 -4.53 -21.46 -10.42
CA VAL A 12 -4.83 -21.50 -8.98
C VAL A 12 -4.45 -20.20 -8.28
N LEU A 13 -3.31 -19.59 -8.63
CA LEU A 13 -2.88 -18.31 -8.06
C LEU A 13 -3.85 -17.18 -8.45
N THR A 14 -4.21 -17.13 -9.75
CA THR A 14 -5.16 -16.15 -10.27
C THR A 14 -6.56 -16.35 -9.65
N ALA A 15 -7.00 -17.60 -9.49
CA ALA A 15 -8.27 -17.92 -8.83
C ALA A 15 -8.28 -17.48 -7.36
N LYS A 16 -7.20 -17.73 -6.60
CA LYS A 16 -7.08 -17.27 -5.21
C LYS A 16 -7.08 -15.74 -5.11
N ALA A 17 -6.44 -15.05 -6.05
CA ALA A 17 -6.45 -13.58 -6.11
C ALA A 17 -7.87 -13.04 -6.39
N ILE A 18 -8.57 -13.61 -7.37
CA ILE A 18 -9.96 -13.23 -7.71
C ILE A 18 -10.90 -13.49 -6.53
N LEU A 19 -10.78 -14.65 -5.87
CA LEU A 19 -11.58 -14.97 -4.69
C LEU A 19 -11.28 -14.00 -3.52
N GLY A 20 -10.02 -13.61 -3.32
CA GLY A 20 -9.65 -12.61 -2.32
C GLY A 20 -10.27 -11.24 -2.60
N ILE A 21 -10.21 -10.77 -3.85
CA ILE A 21 -10.84 -9.51 -4.26
C ILE A 21 -12.36 -9.58 -4.12
N GLY A 22 -12.97 -10.71 -4.51
CA GLY A 22 -14.40 -10.96 -4.32
C GLY A 22 -14.84 -10.93 -2.86
N LEU A 23 -14.00 -11.45 -1.95
CA LEU A 23 -14.25 -11.39 -0.51
C LEU A 23 -14.22 -9.95 0.03
N ILE A 24 -13.26 -9.15 -0.42
CA ILE A 24 -13.18 -7.72 -0.06
C ILE A 24 -14.43 -6.97 -0.54
N TYR A 25 -14.87 -7.20 -1.78
CA TYR A 25 -16.09 -6.61 -2.32
C TYR A 25 -17.33 -6.99 -1.49
N TYR A 26 -17.41 -8.26 -1.08
CA TYR A 26 -18.49 -8.74 -0.24
C TYR A 26 -18.52 -8.06 1.14
N TYR A 27 -17.35 -7.90 1.78
CA TYR A 27 -17.25 -7.16 3.05
C TYR A 27 -17.61 -5.68 2.90
N TYR A 28 -17.17 -5.02 1.82
CA TYR A 28 -17.54 -3.62 1.57
C TYR A 28 -19.05 -3.45 1.38
N ARG A 29 -19.69 -4.38 0.67
CA ARG A 29 -21.15 -4.40 0.50
C ARG A 29 -21.88 -4.57 1.83
N ILE A 30 -21.40 -5.48 2.69
CA ILE A 30 -21.94 -5.69 4.04
C ILE A 30 -21.83 -4.39 4.85
N LEU A 31 -20.65 -3.76 4.89
CA LEU A 31 -20.44 -2.50 5.61
C LEU A 31 -21.43 -1.41 5.18
N PHE A 32 -21.69 -1.28 3.88
CA PHE A 32 -22.65 -0.30 3.35
C PHE A 32 -24.09 -0.55 3.81
N ILE A 33 -24.48 -1.81 4.05
CA ILE A 33 -25.83 -2.17 4.53
C ILE A 33 -25.93 -1.96 6.05
N PHE A 34 -24.90 -2.33 6.82
CA PHE A 34 -24.93 -2.26 8.29
C PHE A 34 -24.69 -0.86 8.87
N LEU A 35 -23.89 -0.01 8.21
CA LEU A 35 -23.62 1.35 8.68
C LEU A 35 -24.86 2.27 8.77
N PRO A 36 -25.77 2.34 7.79
CA PRO A 36 -26.94 3.22 7.86
C PRO A 36 -28.07 2.70 8.75
N ILE A 37 -28.04 1.43 9.18
CA ILE A 37 -29.06 0.84 10.06
C ILE A 37 -29.04 1.47 11.45
N SER A 38 -27.91 2.01 11.89
CA SER A 38 -27.81 2.68 13.18
C SER A 38 -28.16 4.18 13.07
N PRO A 39 -29.08 4.70 13.92
CA PRO A 39 -29.61 6.06 13.84
C PRO A 39 -28.56 7.17 14.06
N LYS A 40 -27.34 6.83 14.48
CA LYS A 40 -26.23 7.77 14.67
C LYS A 40 -25.16 7.71 13.58
N LEU A 41 -25.13 6.64 12.77
CA LEU A 41 -24.04 6.37 11.83
C LEU A 41 -24.29 6.91 10.42
N GLY A 42 -25.55 7.15 10.03
CA GLY A 42 -25.90 7.81 8.76
C GLY A 42 -25.17 9.15 8.53
N PRO A 43 -25.30 10.15 9.42
CA PRO A 43 -24.62 11.44 9.25
C PRO A 43 -23.09 11.35 9.37
N MET A 44 -22.58 10.35 10.08
CA MET A 44 -21.13 10.10 10.20
C MET A 44 -20.53 9.62 8.87
N MET A 45 -21.23 8.74 8.14
CA MET A 45 -20.78 8.22 6.84
C MET A 45 -20.63 9.34 5.79
N ILE A 46 -21.56 10.29 5.78
CA ILE A 46 -21.52 11.44 4.85
C ILE A 46 -20.31 12.33 5.14
N ARG A 47 -20.04 12.58 6.43
CA ARG A 47 -18.86 13.34 6.87
C ARG A 47 -17.56 12.61 6.55
N LEU A 48 -17.51 11.29 6.78
CA LEU A 48 -16.36 10.45 6.45
C LEU A 48 -16.05 10.49 4.94
N ARG A 49 -17.09 10.39 4.09
CA ARG A 49 -16.92 10.51 2.64
C ARG A 49 -16.35 11.88 2.25
N CYS A 50 -16.84 12.96 2.85
CA CYS A 50 -16.34 14.31 2.61
C CYS A 50 -14.85 14.44 3.01
N MET A 51 -14.49 13.93 4.20
CA MET A 51 -13.11 13.95 4.70
C MET A 51 -12.16 13.15 3.80
N ILE A 52 -12.57 11.97 3.34
CA ILE A 52 -11.74 11.15 2.44
C ILE A 52 -11.60 11.80 1.05
N MET A 53 -12.61 12.50 0.55
CA MET A 53 -12.57 13.04 -0.82
C MET A 53 -11.86 14.40 -0.90
N ASP A 54 -12.03 15.28 0.08
CA ASP A 54 -11.41 16.61 0.05
C ASP A 54 -10.03 16.66 0.72
N ASP A 55 -9.91 16.09 1.92
CA ASP A 55 -8.71 16.25 2.75
C ASP A 55 -7.67 15.18 2.45
N PHE A 56 -8.09 13.92 2.35
CA PHE A 56 -7.15 12.81 2.19
C PHE A 56 -6.36 12.87 0.87
N PHE A 57 -6.97 13.28 -0.24
CA PHE A 57 -6.25 13.38 -1.52
C PHE A 57 -5.21 14.51 -1.50
N THR A 58 -5.56 15.65 -0.91
CA THR A 58 -4.65 16.78 -0.75
C THR A 58 -3.49 16.39 0.18
N PHE A 59 -3.79 15.74 1.30
CA PHE A 59 -2.79 15.17 2.20
C PHE A 59 -1.89 14.15 1.50
N LEU A 60 -2.46 13.24 0.71
CA LEU A 60 -1.71 12.22 -0.01
C LEU A 60 -0.77 12.85 -1.05
N GLN A 61 -1.18 13.94 -1.71
CA GLN A 61 -0.30 14.67 -2.63
C GLN A 61 0.92 15.26 -1.92
N LEU A 62 0.72 15.92 -0.76
CA LEU A 62 1.84 16.42 0.05
C LEU A 62 2.71 15.26 0.56
N PHE A 63 2.07 14.18 0.98
CA PHE A 63 2.75 13.01 1.51
C PHE A 63 3.65 12.31 0.48
N VAL A 64 3.20 12.19 -0.78
CA VAL A 64 4.00 11.60 -1.86
C VAL A 64 5.27 12.41 -2.13
N ILE A 65 5.20 13.75 -2.09
CA ILE A 65 6.37 14.61 -2.29
C ILE A 65 7.39 14.39 -1.15
N PHE A 66 6.92 14.29 0.09
CA PHE A 66 7.77 13.97 1.24
C PHE A 66 8.41 12.57 1.12
N MET A 67 7.63 11.58 0.68
CA MET A 67 8.13 10.22 0.47
C MET A 67 9.20 10.17 -0.62
N ILE A 68 9.04 10.95 -1.70
CA ILE A 68 10.05 11.06 -2.74
C ILE A 68 11.34 11.70 -2.20
N SER A 69 11.23 12.78 -1.44
CA SER A 69 12.38 13.47 -0.86
C SER A 69 13.18 12.58 0.09
N SER A 70 12.50 11.84 0.96
CA SER A 70 13.14 10.91 1.91
C SER A 70 13.76 9.70 1.20
N GLY A 71 13.10 9.17 0.16
CA GLY A 71 13.64 8.09 -0.68
C GLY A 71 14.96 8.47 -1.36
N VAL A 72 15.01 9.65 -2.00
CA VAL A 72 16.24 10.14 -2.66
C VAL A 72 17.37 10.36 -1.65
N ALA A 73 17.08 10.94 -0.49
CA ALA A 73 18.09 11.19 0.55
C ALA A 73 18.75 9.90 1.04
N ILE A 74 17.97 8.85 1.30
CA ILE A 74 18.50 7.55 1.74
C ILE A 74 19.34 6.90 0.65
N THR A 75 18.88 6.93 -0.61
CA THR A 75 19.63 6.36 -1.73
C THR A 75 20.95 7.10 -1.97
N ALA A 76 20.96 8.43 -1.84
CA ALA A 76 22.16 9.24 -2.01
C ALA A 76 23.24 8.96 -0.96
N VAL A 77 22.84 8.67 0.29
CA VAL A 77 23.78 8.38 1.38
C VAL A 77 24.31 6.93 1.31
N LEU A 78 23.45 5.94 1.05
CA LEU A 78 23.86 4.53 1.07
C LEU A 78 24.62 4.09 -0.18
N TYR A 79 24.25 4.59 -1.37
CA TYR A 79 24.79 4.10 -2.64
C TYR A 79 25.15 5.24 -3.60
N PRO A 80 26.24 5.99 -3.33
CA PRO A 80 26.60 7.19 -4.10
C PRO A 80 27.03 6.95 -5.55
N HIS A 81 27.34 5.71 -5.94
CA HIS A 81 27.87 5.37 -7.28
C HIS A 81 27.01 4.38 -8.08
N TYR A 82 25.76 4.14 -7.66
CA TYR A 82 24.91 3.15 -8.33
C TYR A 82 24.20 3.74 -9.56
N PRO A 83 24.12 3.03 -10.70
CA PRO A 83 23.38 3.51 -11.87
C PRO A 83 21.90 3.68 -11.55
N LEU A 84 21.31 4.80 -11.96
CA LEU A 84 19.89 5.14 -11.77
C LEU A 84 19.00 4.24 -12.63
N GLY A 85 18.79 3.00 -12.20
CA GLY A 85 17.84 2.06 -12.78
C GLY A 85 16.44 2.19 -12.16
N LEU A 86 15.40 1.88 -12.94
CA LEU A 86 14.01 1.84 -12.46
C LEU A 86 13.81 0.86 -11.28
N ASP A 87 14.65 -0.18 -11.22
CA ASP A 87 14.62 -1.17 -10.13
C ASP A 87 14.99 -0.57 -8.77
N LEU A 88 15.86 0.46 -8.74
CA LEU A 88 16.20 1.18 -7.50
C LEU A 88 15.06 2.06 -7.04
N PHE A 89 14.39 2.74 -7.97
CA PHE A 89 13.21 3.54 -7.65
C PHE A 89 12.10 2.67 -7.07
N THR A 90 11.82 1.52 -7.69
CA THR A 90 10.77 0.63 -7.19
C THR A 90 11.09 0.05 -5.81
N LYS A 91 12.35 -0.36 -5.56
CA LYS A 91 12.76 -0.92 -4.27
C LYS A 91 12.88 0.15 -3.17
N ALA A 92 13.45 1.31 -3.47
CA ALA A 92 13.67 2.36 -2.48
C ALA A 92 12.38 3.13 -2.14
N PHE A 93 11.54 3.44 -3.13
CA PHE A 93 10.35 4.26 -2.89
C PHE A 93 9.16 3.41 -2.45
N VAL A 94 8.85 2.34 -3.20
CA VAL A 94 7.66 1.53 -2.93
C VAL A 94 7.88 0.60 -1.74
N PHE A 95 8.99 -0.14 -1.70
CA PHE A 95 9.21 -1.08 -0.60
C PHE A 95 9.73 -0.40 0.67
N ARG A 96 10.79 0.42 0.60
CA ARG A 96 11.35 1.03 1.81
C ARG A 96 10.50 2.19 2.33
N GLY A 97 10.09 3.12 1.46
CA GLY A 97 9.28 4.28 1.83
C GLY A 97 7.90 3.94 2.38
N LEU A 98 7.14 3.06 1.72
CA LEU A 98 5.82 2.65 2.22
C LEU A 98 5.92 1.72 3.42
N MET A 99 6.86 0.78 3.46
CA MET A 99 6.99 -0.10 4.63
C MET A 99 7.50 0.66 5.86
N ALA A 100 8.34 1.70 5.69
CA ALA A 100 8.76 2.56 6.79
C ALA A 100 7.58 3.37 7.38
N LEU A 101 6.57 3.70 6.58
CA LEU A 101 5.37 4.40 7.08
C LEU A 101 4.52 3.50 7.99
N PHE A 102 4.41 2.21 7.68
CA PHE A 102 3.56 1.27 8.44
C PHE A 102 4.33 0.47 9.50
N SER A 103 5.64 0.32 9.34
CA SER A 103 6.53 -0.44 10.22
C SER A 103 7.65 0.47 10.68
N SER A 104 7.38 1.32 11.68
CA SER A 104 8.38 2.17 12.32
C SER A 104 9.29 1.37 13.26
N GLU A 105 9.83 0.25 12.79
CA GLU A 105 10.89 -0.46 13.50
C GLU A 105 12.23 -0.07 12.87
N MET A 106 13.00 0.74 13.60
CA MET A 106 14.40 1.02 13.32
C MET A 106 15.26 -0.23 13.57
N SER A 107 14.96 -1.34 12.90
CA SER A 107 15.74 -2.57 13.02
C SER A 107 17.13 -2.46 12.36
N ASP A 108 17.36 -1.44 11.53
CA ASP A 108 18.66 -1.15 10.94
C ASP A 108 19.69 -0.55 11.94
N LEU A 109 19.26 -0.07 13.12
CA LEU A 109 20.19 0.49 14.13
C LEU A 109 20.71 -0.53 15.15
N LYS A 110 20.25 -1.78 15.13
CA LYS A 110 20.65 -2.79 16.13
C LYS A 110 21.95 -3.54 15.79
N ASN A 111 22.46 -3.39 14.56
CA ASN A 111 23.66 -4.11 14.08
C ASN A 111 24.93 -3.23 14.05
N GLN A 112 24.95 -2.08 14.73
CA GLN A 112 26.12 -1.20 14.84
C GLN A 112 26.69 -1.07 16.26
N HIS A 113 26.44 -2.05 17.13
CA HIS A 113 27.10 -2.15 18.44
C HIS A 113 27.79 -3.50 18.63
#